data_AF-A0A965EJQ6-F1
#
_entry.id   AF-A0A965EJQ6-F1
#
_cell.length_a   1.000
_cell.length_b   1.000
_cell.length_c   1.000
_cell.angle_alpha   90.00
_cell.angle_beta   90.00
_cell.angle_gamma   90.00
#
_symmetry.space_group_name_H-M   'P 1'
#
loop_
_entity.id
_entity.type
_entity.pdbx_description
1 polymer ?
#
loop_
_entity_poly.entity_id
_entity_poly.type
_entity_poly.pdbx_seq_one_letter_code
_entity_poly.pdbx_strand_id
1 'polypeptide(L)'
;MSVCIGQQADEIKEFQGTIKDFDTGYFFAYEYLVLETKEGLERFQFYPYYGELIKQNFSVGDQVSVKVKISNKMREGFAKLSEEMRQKTFNLRRENITEIKIKNEWVSLPSRKETFDSPVFKTFLDQKIVDFYIKDDFKTAAFFKNGIVGFSGGIGKFYDPLKKSKVGDDFSFTGYYLPFRKGYVYPVNTAINTVYTISPLVKREVHLMSYLYKQNHVCIGAKFLTRDESIIVSFPSDKAKEIKEFIRPELPVIIYHGAHNMEGLLEGPEMHAIIQENDTLILHRFNFYGGADVAHEHKPVQLEGKVKDFVKTNKGRVLGIIVDHQFFVEIDPRLEKQIGPLLKKGLAVAVEGNERIKKSGEIYSKDYRIVTPDKVTIEGKTFSINPLP
;
A
#
# COMPACT_ATOMS: atom_id res chain seq x y z
N MET A 1 13.83 40.32 0.76
CA MET A 1 14.00 39.85 2.15
C MET A 1 13.63 38.37 2.18
N SER A 2 14.65 37.50 2.27
CA SER A 2 14.45 36.05 2.39
C SER A 2 14.22 35.73 3.86
N VAL A 3 13.01 35.29 4.22
CA VAL A 3 12.73 34.81 5.57
C VAL A 3 13.35 33.42 5.68
N CYS A 4 14.51 33.32 6.32
CA CYS A 4 15.03 32.05 6.80
C CYS A 4 14.05 31.52 7.84
N ILE A 5 13.20 30.56 7.44
CA ILE A 5 12.44 29.76 8.40
C ILE A 5 13.49 28.88 9.09
N GLY A 6 13.99 29.32 10.24
CA GLY A 6 14.89 28.52 11.07
C GLY A 6 14.22 27.20 11.38
N GLN A 7 14.86 26.09 11.03
CA GLN A 7 14.47 24.79 11.54
C GLN A 7 14.67 24.84 13.06
N GLN A 8 13.59 24.97 13.82
CA GLN A 8 13.63 24.77 15.27
C GLN A 8 14.14 23.35 15.53
N ALA A 9 15.25 23.24 16.24
CA ALA A 9 15.88 21.98 16.58
C ALA A 9 15.02 21.20 17.59
N ASP A 10 15.07 19.87 17.51
CA ASP A 10 14.49 18.99 18.52
C ASP A 10 15.22 19.20 19.86
N GLU A 11 14.48 19.22 20.97
CA GLU A 11 15.02 19.36 22.34
C GLU A 11 14.94 18.03 23.11
N ILE A 12 15.85 17.81 24.05
CA ILE A 12 15.75 16.69 25.00
C ILE A 12 15.22 17.22 26.33
N LYS A 13 14.10 16.68 26.80
CA LYS A 13 13.46 17.06 28.06
C LYS A 13 13.27 15.84 28.97
N GLU A 14 13.43 16.05 30.27
CA GLU A 14 13.15 15.03 31.28
C GLU A 14 11.68 15.06 31.70
N PHE A 15 11.08 13.87 31.81
CA PHE A 15 9.76 13.66 32.38
C PHE A 15 9.85 12.67 33.52
N GLN A 16 9.10 12.94 34.58
CA GLN A 16 8.90 12.04 35.70
C GLN A 16 7.40 11.83 35.89
N GLY A 17 7.00 10.59 36.12
CA GLY A 17 5.60 10.26 36.34
C GLY A 17 5.35 8.81 36.71
N THR A 18 4.08 8.48 36.85
CA THR A 18 3.59 7.12 37.12
C THR A 18 3.26 6.42 35.81
N ILE A 19 3.73 5.19 35.63
CA ILE A 19 3.35 4.38 34.48
C ILE A 19 1.89 4.00 34.57
N LYS A 20 1.08 4.41 33.60
CA LYS A 20 -0.33 4.05 33.50
C LYS A 20 -0.56 2.87 32.58
N ASP A 21 0.23 2.76 31.50
CA ASP A 21 0.05 1.70 30.53
C ASP A 21 1.30 1.48 29.66
N PHE A 22 1.38 0.30 29.06
CA PHE A 22 2.28 -0.02 27.96
C PHE A 22 1.43 -0.20 26.70
N ASP A 23 1.72 0.60 25.67
CA ASP A 23 0.90 0.63 24.48
C ASP A 23 1.63 0.04 23.26
N THR A 24 0.83 -0.61 22.41
CA THR A 24 1.29 -1.34 21.24
C THR A 24 1.54 -0.39 20.08
N GLY A 25 2.64 -0.58 19.37
CA GLY A 25 2.95 0.18 18.18
C GLY A 25 2.86 -0.63 16.89
N TYR A 26 3.68 -0.25 15.91
CA TYR A 26 3.59 -0.74 14.54
C TYR A 26 3.89 -2.25 14.41
N PHE A 27 4.67 -2.81 15.32
CA PHE A 27 5.08 -4.21 15.30
C PHE A 27 4.16 -5.14 16.11
N PHE A 28 2.99 -4.63 16.54
CA PHE A 28 2.13 -5.32 17.52
C PHE A 28 2.87 -5.67 18.83
N ALA A 29 3.96 -4.97 19.13
CA ALA A 29 4.71 -5.08 20.36
C ALA A 29 4.55 -3.79 21.17
N TYR A 30 4.86 -3.83 22.46
CA TYR A 30 4.95 -2.61 23.25
C TYR A 30 6.03 -1.71 22.69
N GLU A 31 5.63 -0.50 22.31
CA GLU A 31 6.48 0.54 21.72
C GLU A 31 6.24 1.89 22.38
N TYR A 32 5.33 1.95 23.34
CA TYR A 32 4.93 3.20 23.97
C TYR A 32 4.78 3.02 25.46
N LEU A 33 5.28 4.01 26.19
CA LEU A 33 5.10 4.16 27.63
C LEU A 33 4.11 5.30 27.87
N VAL A 34 2.99 4.99 28.52
CA VAL A 34 1.99 6.00 28.89
C VAL A 34 2.24 6.41 30.34
N LEU A 35 2.56 7.69 30.55
CA LEU A 35 2.94 8.26 31.84
C LEU A 35 1.92 9.30 32.30
N GLU A 36 1.46 9.21 33.54
CA GLU A 36 0.83 10.33 34.21
C GLU A 36 1.92 11.21 34.83
N THR A 37 2.11 12.39 34.25
CA THR A 37 3.10 13.39 34.66
C THR A 37 2.39 14.59 35.28
N LYS A 38 3.17 15.58 35.77
CA LYS A 38 2.62 16.88 36.21
C LYS A 38 1.93 17.66 35.07
N GLU A 39 2.32 17.42 33.83
CA GLU A 39 1.73 18.05 32.63
C GLU A 39 0.48 17.31 32.14
N GLY A 40 0.14 16.16 32.75
CA GLY A 40 -0.97 15.30 32.37
C GLY A 40 -0.51 13.94 31.83
N LEU A 41 -1.41 13.28 31.10
CA LEU A 41 -1.15 11.99 30.49
C LEU A 41 -0.30 12.16 29.22
N GLU A 42 0.92 11.67 29.27
CA GLU A 42 1.88 11.72 28.17
C GLU A 42 2.15 10.32 27.63
N ARG A 43 2.54 10.23 26.36
CA ARG A 43 2.88 8.97 25.72
C ARG A 43 4.17 9.11 24.94
N PHE A 44 5.14 8.29 25.28
CA PHE A 44 6.48 8.36 24.73
C PHE A 44 6.82 7.06 24.02
N GLN A 45 7.39 7.17 22.82
CA GLN A 45 7.77 6.04 22.00
C GLN A 45 9.13 5.49 22.44
N PHE A 46 9.26 4.17 22.48
CA PHE A 46 10.53 3.47 22.51
C PHE A 46 10.53 2.40 21.41
N TYR A 47 11.72 2.00 20.97
CA TYR A 47 11.84 0.95 19.97
C TYR A 47 11.51 -0.42 20.59
N PRO A 48 10.78 -1.29 19.87
CA PRO A 48 10.19 -2.51 20.44
C PRO A 48 11.21 -3.49 21.04
N TYR A 49 12.46 -3.52 20.56
CA TYR A 49 13.51 -4.37 21.13
C TYR A 49 13.93 -4.01 22.57
N TYR A 50 13.55 -2.82 23.05
CA TYR A 50 13.70 -2.45 24.47
C TYR A 50 12.53 -2.91 25.33
N GLY A 51 11.51 -3.54 24.75
CA GLY A 51 10.32 -4.00 25.47
C GLY A 51 10.67 -4.90 26.66
N GLU A 52 11.54 -5.89 26.47
CA GLU A 52 11.96 -6.81 27.54
C GLU A 52 12.68 -6.06 28.66
N LEU A 53 13.66 -5.22 28.32
CA LEU A 53 14.41 -4.41 29.28
C LEU A 53 13.48 -3.57 30.14
N ILE A 54 12.53 -2.88 29.51
CA ILE A 54 11.59 -2.00 30.19
C ILE A 54 10.64 -2.83 31.07
N LYS A 55 10.04 -3.90 30.53
CA LYS A 55 9.07 -4.74 31.25
C LYS A 55 9.66 -5.54 32.41
N GLN A 56 10.97 -5.82 32.39
CA GLN A 56 11.68 -6.45 33.50
C GLN A 56 11.96 -5.49 34.66
N ASN A 57 12.04 -4.18 34.40
CA ASN A 57 12.36 -3.18 35.40
C ASN A 57 11.15 -2.36 35.87
N PHE A 58 10.05 -2.39 35.11
CA PHE A 58 8.88 -1.57 35.38
C PHE A 58 7.56 -2.29 35.13
N SER A 59 6.59 -2.00 36.00
CA SER A 59 5.19 -2.39 35.95
C SER A 59 4.27 -1.17 35.91
N VAL A 60 3.00 -1.39 35.56
CA VAL A 60 1.97 -0.35 35.70
C VAL A 60 1.88 0.03 37.18
N GLY A 61 1.87 1.33 37.48
CA GLY A 61 1.90 1.88 38.83
C GLY A 61 3.29 2.35 39.29
N ASP A 62 4.37 1.94 38.63
CA ASP A 62 5.72 2.34 39.02
C ASP A 62 6.01 3.81 38.69
N GLN A 63 6.87 4.44 39.49
CA GLN A 63 7.46 5.74 39.17
C GLN A 63 8.64 5.56 38.23
N VAL A 64 8.72 6.41 37.21
CA VAL A 64 9.81 6.38 36.24
C VAL A 64 10.22 7.79 35.83
N SER A 65 11.51 7.95 35.53
CA SER A 65 12.06 9.13 34.87
C SER A 65 12.60 8.76 33.49
N VAL A 66 12.23 9.54 32.48
CA VAL A 66 12.65 9.37 31.09
C VAL A 66 13.16 10.68 30.51
N LYS A 67 14.18 10.63 29.66
CA LYS A 67 14.55 11.73 28.78
C LYS A 67 14.00 11.47 27.40
N VAL A 68 13.35 12.46 26.81
CA VAL A 68 12.59 12.33 25.58
C VAL A 68 13.02 13.41 24.60
N LYS A 69 13.20 13.01 23.34
CA LYS A 69 13.40 13.94 22.22
C LYS A 69 12.05 14.49 21.77
N ILE A 70 11.84 15.78 21.98
CA ILE A 70 10.61 16.51 21.64
C ILE A 70 10.83 17.30 20.35
N SER A 71 9.80 17.28 19.49
CA SER A 71 9.69 18.19 18.36
C SER A 71 8.63 19.25 18.65
N ASN A 72 9.07 20.49 18.92
CA ASN A 72 8.17 21.61 19.23
C ASN A 72 7.17 21.86 18.11
N LYS A 73 7.60 21.74 16.85
CA LYS A 73 6.73 21.80 15.67
C LYS A 73 5.60 20.76 15.70
N MET A 74 5.89 19.52 16.11
CA MET A 74 4.85 18.49 16.23
C MET A 74 3.90 18.80 17.38
N ARG A 75 4.39 19.23 18.55
CA ARG A 75 3.54 19.60 19.69
C ARG A 75 2.60 20.76 19.36
N GLU A 76 3.10 21.81 18.70
CA GLU A 76 2.27 22.93 18.24
C GLU A 76 1.22 22.49 17.22
N GLY A 77 1.59 21.65 16.26
CA GLY A 77 0.65 21.09 15.29
C GLY A 77 -0.44 20.26 15.96
N PHE A 78 -0.07 19.46 16.97
CA PHE A 78 -0.99 18.61 17.72
C PHE A 78 -1.92 19.42 18.63
N ALA A 79 -1.42 20.48 19.25
CA ALA A 79 -2.23 21.39 20.08
C ALA A 79 -3.37 22.06 19.29
N LYS A 80 -3.19 22.24 17.98
CA LYS A 80 -4.20 22.80 17.06
C LYS A 80 -5.30 21.81 16.67
N LEU A 81 -5.14 20.51 16.93
CA LEU A 81 -6.16 19.51 16.66
C LEU A 81 -7.28 19.55 17.70
N SER A 82 -8.51 19.17 17.31
CA SER A 82 -9.61 18.97 18.26
C SER A 82 -9.29 17.83 19.23
N GLU A 83 -9.94 17.79 20.39
CA GLU A 83 -9.73 16.73 21.39
C GLU A 83 -9.97 15.33 20.82
N GLU A 84 -11.06 15.15 20.07
CA GLU A 84 -11.36 13.90 19.36
C GLU A 84 -10.25 13.52 18.37
N MET A 85 -9.76 14.49 17.59
CA MET A 85 -8.65 14.24 16.67
C MET A 85 -7.37 13.90 17.41
N ARG A 86 -7.03 14.61 18.49
CA ARG A 86 -5.87 14.31 19.34
C ARG A 86 -5.93 12.88 19.87
N GLN A 87 -7.08 12.41 20.34
CA GLN A 87 -7.24 11.04 20.80
C GLN A 87 -7.05 10.00 19.68
N LYS A 88 -7.49 10.31 18.45
CA LYS A 88 -7.29 9.44 17.27
C LYS A 88 -5.86 9.49 16.72
N THR A 89 -5.23 10.66 16.74
CA THR A 89 -3.87 10.90 16.23
C THR A 89 -2.80 10.73 17.30
N PHE A 90 -3.16 10.37 18.54
CA PHE A 90 -2.24 10.13 19.64
C PHE A 90 -1.15 9.09 19.29
N ASN A 91 -1.45 8.18 18.36
CA ASN A 91 -0.54 7.19 17.75
C ASN A 91 0.47 7.75 16.75
N LEU A 92 0.27 8.97 16.26
CA LEU A 92 1.14 9.61 15.28
C LEU A 92 2.22 10.49 15.93
N ARG A 93 2.09 10.79 17.23
CA ARG A 93 3.11 11.52 17.98
C ARG A 93 4.30 10.60 18.25
N ARG A 94 5.44 10.92 17.64
CA ARG A 94 6.69 10.15 17.76
C ARG A 94 7.71 10.91 18.61
N GLU A 95 7.39 11.12 19.88
CA GLU A 95 8.36 11.64 20.85
C GLU A 95 9.11 10.46 21.45
N ASN A 96 10.39 10.32 21.07
CA ASN A 96 11.16 9.14 21.37
C ASN A 96 11.90 9.27 22.70
N ILE A 97 11.77 8.26 23.56
CA ILE A 97 12.61 8.12 24.75
C ILE A 97 14.06 7.89 24.29
N THR A 98 14.96 8.75 24.75
CA THR A 98 16.40 8.64 24.49
C THR A 98 17.15 8.02 25.66
N GLU A 99 16.66 8.19 26.89
CA GLU A 99 17.20 7.57 28.10
C GLU A 99 16.07 7.25 29.10
N ILE A 100 16.22 6.18 29.87
CA ILE A 100 15.31 5.79 30.95
C ILE A 100 16.11 5.51 32.23
N LYS A 101 15.60 5.96 33.38
CA LYS A 101 16.31 5.81 34.66
C LYS A 101 15.98 4.47 35.32
N ILE A 102 16.93 3.54 35.34
CA ILE A 102 16.79 2.20 35.93
C ILE A 102 17.74 2.10 37.13
N LYS A 103 17.22 1.74 38.32
CA LYS A 103 18.02 1.59 39.56
C LYS A 103 18.93 2.79 39.84
N ASN A 104 18.39 4.01 39.66
CA ASN A 104 19.08 5.30 39.78
C ASN A 104 20.13 5.64 38.70
N GLU A 105 20.34 4.79 37.70
CA GLU A 105 21.25 5.05 36.59
C GLU A 105 20.49 5.37 35.30
N TRP A 106 21.02 6.28 34.49
CA TRP A 106 20.45 6.60 33.18
C TRP A 106 20.92 5.58 32.15
N VAL A 107 19.98 4.83 31.59
CA VAL A 107 20.21 3.84 30.54
C VAL A 107 19.81 4.43 29.20
N SER A 108 20.75 4.49 28.25
CA SER A 108 20.50 5.03 26.92
C SER A 108 19.67 4.06 26.06
N LEU A 109 18.69 4.61 25.35
CA LEU A 109 17.82 3.93 24.39
C LEU A 109 18.04 4.51 22.98
N PRO A 110 19.23 4.34 22.35
CA PRO A 110 19.49 4.90 21.04
C PRO A 110 18.49 4.41 19.99
N SER A 111 18.22 5.29 19.02
CA SER A 111 17.45 4.92 17.83
C SER A 111 18.19 3.88 17.02
N ARG A 112 17.51 2.78 16.68
CA ARG A 112 18.01 1.83 15.67
C ARG A 112 17.10 1.89 14.46
N LYS A 113 17.71 1.99 13.29
CA LYS A 113 16.99 1.74 12.04
C LYS A 113 16.72 0.25 11.99
N GLU A 114 15.45 -0.12 12.11
CA GLU A 114 14.97 -1.45 11.76
C GLU A 114 15.25 -1.65 10.26
N THR A 115 16.18 -2.54 9.92
CA THR A 115 16.26 -3.05 8.56
C THR A 115 15.16 -4.10 8.42
N PHE A 116 14.23 -3.82 7.51
CA PHE A 116 13.25 -4.79 7.07
C PHE A 116 13.93 -5.63 5.98
N ASP A 117 14.00 -6.95 6.20
CA ASP A 117 14.14 -7.85 5.06
C ASP A 117 12.97 -7.60 4.12
N SER A 118 13.15 -7.81 2.82
CA SER A 118 12.11 -7.54 1.82
C SER A 118 10.75 -8.08 2.29
N PRO A 119 9.70 -7.26 2.31
CA PRO A 119 8.44 -7.62 2.96
C PRO A 119 7.89 -8.91 2.35
N VAL A 120 7.73 -9.93 3.19
CA VAL A 120 7.10 -11.19 2.80
C VAL A 120 5.60 -10.99 2.92
N PHE A 121 4.93 -10.94 1.78
CA PHE A 121 3.47 -10.83 1.72
C PHE A 121 2.81 -12.20 1.61
N LYS A 122 1.69 -12.37 2.28
CA LYS A 122 0.90 -13.60 2.21
C LYS A 122 -0.59 -13.32 2.17
N THR A 123 -1.30 -14.18 1.45
CA THR A 123 -2.76 -14.18 1.34
C THR A 123 -3.32 -15.29 2.23
N PHE A 124 -4.32 -14.94 3.03
CA PHE A 124 -5.01 -15.84 3.95
C PHE A 124 -6.50 -15.83 3.61
N LEU A 125 -7.01 -17.01 3.24
CA LEU A 125 -8.40 -17.18 2.85
C LEU A 125 -9.17 -17.87 3.98
N ASP A 126 -10.37 -17.36 4.26
CA ASP A 126 -11.37 -17.91 5.18
C ASP A 126 -10.77 -18.38 6.52
N GLN A 127 -9.92 -17.56 7.14
CA GLN A 127 -9.33 -17.89 8.43
C GLN A 127 -10.37 -17.70 9.54
N LYS A 128 -10.59 -18.75 10.33
CA LYS A 128 -11.44 -18.67 11.51
C LYS A 128 -10.80 -17.78 12.58
N ILE A 129 -11.48 -16.70 12.95
CA ILE A 129 -11.12 -15.87 14.10
C ILE A 129 -11.39 -16.67 15.37
N VAL A 130 -10.36 -16.81 16.22
CA VAL A 130 -10.46 -17.52 17.49
C VAL A 130 -10.56 -16.59 18.68
N ASP A 131 -10.00 -15.37 18.58
CA ASP A 131 -10.03 -14.36 19.64
C ASP A 131 -9.66 -12.97 19.09
N PHE A 132 -9.76 -11.93 19.92
CA PHE A 132 -9.29 -10.58 19.62
C PHE A 132 -8.42 -10.00 20.72
N TYR A 133 -7.44 -9.18 20.33
CA TYR A 133 -6.84 -8.22 21.25
C TYR A 133 -7.57 -6.89 21.11
N ILE A 134 -8.28 -6.49 22.16
CA ILE A 134 -9.10 -5.29 22.21
C ILE A 134 -8.41 -4.25 23.10
N LYS A 135 -8.26 -3.03 22.60
CA LYS A 135 -7.73 -1.89 23.35
C LYS A 135 -8.57 -0.65 23.07
N ASP A 136 -9.03 0.05 24.10
CA ASP A 136 -9.91 1.22 23.97
C ASP A 136 -11.13 0.96 23.07
N ASP A 137 -11.81 -0.17 23.27
CA ASP A 137 -12.93 -0.67 22.42
C ASP A 137 -12.59 -0.94 20.95
N PHE A 138 -11.31 -0.82 20.58
CA PHE A 138 -10.81 -1.06 19.23
C PHE A 138 -10.21 -2.46 19.11
N LYS A 139 -10.63 -3.22 18.09
CA LYS A 139 -10.06 -4.54 17.76
C LYS A 139 -8.72 -4.34 17.06
N THR A 140 -7.69 -4.21 17.89
CA THR A 140 -6.31 -3.97 17.48
C THR A 140 -5.71 -5.17 16.77
N ALA A 141 -6.08 -6.40 17.16
CA ALA A 141 -5.69 -7.60 16.43
C ALA A 141 -6.75 -8.70 16.51
N ALA A 142 -6.78 -9.54 15.49
CA ALA A 142 -7.50 -10.82 15.49
C ALA A 142 -6.50 -11.97 15.61
N PHE A 143 -6.85 -12.96 16.42
CA PHE A 143 -6.13 -14.23 16.53
C PHE A 143 -6.77 -15.26 15.62
N PHE A 144 -5.95 -16.06 14.96
CA PHE A 144 -6.37 -17.16 14.11
C PHE A 144 -5.76 -18.47 14.60
N LYS A 145 -6.24 -19.60 14.06
CA LYS A 145 -5.65 -20.91 14.35
C LYS A 145 -4.15 -20.93 14.01
N ASN A 146 -3.40 -21.83 14.66
CA ASN A 146 -1.96 -22.03 14.48
C ASN A 146 -1.07 -20.84 14.89
N GLY A 147 -1.57 -19.96 15.77
CA GLY A 147 -0.77 -18.86 16.33
C GLY A 147 -0.51 -17.71 15.37
N ILE A 148 -1.32 -17.56 14.32
CA ILE A 148 -1.28 -16.42 13.40
C ILE A 148 -2.05 -15.25 14.02
N VAL A 149 -1.48 -14.06 13.94
CA VAL A 149 -2.11 -12.81 14.38
C VAL A 149 -2.25 -11.85 13.21
N GLY A 150 -3.46 -11.33 13.01
CA GLY A 150 -3.75 -10.24 12.09
C GLY A 150 -3.88 -8.92 12.83
N PHE A 151 -2.90 -8.05 12.69
CA PHE A 151 -2.79 -6.76 13.33
C PHE A 151 -3.36 -5.63 12.45
N SER A 152 -4.34 -4.88 12.96
CA SER A 152 -4.99 -3.77 12.24
C SER A 152 -4.20 -2.45 12.28
N GLY A 153 -3.16 -2.36 13.12
CA GLY A 153 -2.29 -1.18 13.18
C GLY A 153 -2.87 0.02 13.94
N GLY A 154 -2.00 0.96 14.31
CA GLY A 154 -2.41 2.23 14.95
C GLY A 154 -3.15 3.21 14.01
N ILE A 155 -3.06 3.01 12.68
CA ILE A 155 -3.91 3.69 11.67
C ILE A 155 -5.37 3.24 11.80
N GLY A 156 -5.60 2.11 12.48
CA GLY A 156 -6.88 1.49 12.73
C GLY A 156 -7.94 2.39 13.38
N LYS A 157 -7.55 3.43 14.13
CA LYS A 157 -8.52 4.39 14.69
C LYS A 157 -9.27 5.22 13.63
N PHE A 158 -8.78 5.26 12.37
CA PHE A 158 -9.49 5.86 11.22
C PHE A 158 -10.25 4.85 10.36
N TYR A 159 -9.82 3.59 10.39
CA TYR A 159 -10.42 2.49 9.63
C TYR A 159 -10.27 1.19 10.43
N ASP A 160 -11.37 0.69 10.98
CA ASP A 160 -11.40 -0.56 11.74
C ASP A 160 -11.84 -1.73 10.84
N PRO A 161 -10.91 -2.50 10.24
CA PRO A 161 -11.27 -3.64 9.40
C PRO A 161 -11.94 -4.79 10.17
N LEU A 162 -11.81 -4.83 11.51
CA LEU A 162 -12.30 -5.90 12.37
C LEU A 162 -13.58 -5.52 13.11
N LYS A 163 -14.05 -4.27 12.98
CA LYS A 163 -15.19 -3.72 13.74
C LYS A 163 -16.37 -4.66 13.82
N LYS A 164 -16.79 -5.18 12.66
CA LYS A 164 -17.99 -6.03 12.51
C LYS A 164 -17.73 -7.52 12.76
N SER A 165 -16.47 -7.94 12.80
CA SER A 165 -16.09 -9.35 12.95
C SER A 165 -16.30 -9.85 14.37
N LYS A 166 -16.58 -11.13 14.55
CA LYS A 166 -16.78 -11.82 15.83
C LYS A 166 -15.93 -13.09 15.88
N VAL A 167 -15.76 -13.62 17.10
CA VAL A 167 -15.13 -14.93 17.29
C VAL A 167 -15.98 -15.98 16.57
N GLY A 168 -15.34 -16.85 15.80
CA GLY A 168 -15.99 -17.86 14.95
C GLY A 168 -16.26 -17.42 13.52
N ASP A 169 -16.16 -16.13 13.19
CA ASP A 169 -16.30 -15.64 11.82
C ASP A 169 -15.11 -16.10 10.95
N ASP A 170 -15.38 -16.29 9.66
CA ASP A 170 -14.34 -16.43 8.65
C ASP A 170 -13.86 -15.05 8.21
N PHE A 171 -12.55 -14.86 8.17
CA PHE A 171 -11.94 -13.60 7.77
C PHE A 171 -10.81 -13.86 6.78
N SER A 172 -10.91 -13.22 5.63
CA SER A 172 -9.90 -13.27 4.59
C SER A 172 -9.13 -11.96 4.58
N PHE A 173 -7.83 -12.05 4.48
CA PHE A 173 -6.97 -10.88 4.47
C PHE A 173 -5.66 -11.18 3.77
N THR A 174 -4.99 -10.10 3.46
CA THR A 174 -3.61 -10.13 3.04
C THR A 174 -2.76 -9.41 4.06
N GLY A 175 -1.53 -9.86 4.24
CA GLY A 175 -0.68 -9.28 5.26
C GLY A 175 0.78 -9.24 4.90
N TYR A 176 1.44 -8.16 5.34
CA TYR A 176 2.89 -8.12 5.40
C TYR A 176 3.35 -8.75 6.71
N TYR A 177 4.32 -9.65 6.61
CA TYR A 177 4.92 -10.29 7.77
C TYR A 177 5.61 -9.25 8.66
N LEU A 178 5.30 -9.31 9.95
CA LEU A 178 5.97 -8.56 11.01
C LEU A 178 6.84 -9.54 11.79
N PRO A 179 8.18 -9.42 11.72
CA PRO A 179 9.07 -10.39 12.30
C PRO A 179 9.03 -10.41 13.82
N PHE A 180 8.99 -11.61 14.39
CA PHE A 180 9.30 -11.83 15.81
C PHE A 180 10.80 -11.62 16.04
N ARG A 181 11.14 -10.82 17.04
CA ARG A 181 12.53 -10.49 17.35
C ARG A 181 12.76 -10.57 18.86
N LYS A 182 13.97 -10.99 19.23
CA LYS A 182 14.41 -10.99 20.63
C LYS A 182 14.35 -9.57 21.20
N GLY A 183 13.92 -9.43 22.46
CA GLY A 183 13.76 -8.13 23.11
C GLY A 183 12.35 -7.54 23.00
N TYR A 184 11.51 -8.07 22.10
CA TYR A 184 10.14 -7.58 21.91
C TYR A 184 9.23 -8.17 22.97
N VAL A 185 8.31 -7.36 23.48
CA VAL A 185 7.24 -7.84 24.37
C VAL A 185 5.91 -7.55 23.73
N TYR A 186 5.10 -8.59 23.60
CA TYR A 186 3.80 -8.55 22.95
C TYR A 186 2.68 -8.42 24.00
N PRO A 187 1.54 -7.80 23.66
CA PRO A 187 0.48 -7.48 24.60
C PRO A 187 -0.40 -8.69 25.00
N VAL A 188 0.03 -9.91 24.69
CA VAL A 188 -0.74 -11.14 24.93
C VAL A 188 0.14 -12.28 25.42
N ASN A 189 -0.45 -13.15 26.23
CA ASN A 189 0.21 -14.31 26.84
C ASN A 189 0.07 -15.59 26.01
N THR A 190 -0.63 -15.54 24.88
CA THR A 190 -0.82 -16.68 23.98
C THR A 190 0.47 -16.93 23.18
N ALA A 191 0.77 -18.20 22.86
CA ALA A 191 1.87 -18.53 21.96
C ALA A 191 1.60 -17.92 20.57
N ILE A 192 2.24 -16.80 20.27
CA ILE A 192 2.20 -16.20 18.95
C ILE A 192 3.34 -16.76 18.12
N ASN A 193 3.00 -17.31 16.95
CA ASN A 193 3.99 -17.83 16.01
C ASN A 193 4.37 -16.77 14.98
N THR A 194 3.39 -15.99 14.51
CA THR A 194 3.59 -15.09 13.36
C THR A 194 2.57 -13.95 13.40
N VAL A 195 3.04 -12.72 13.17
CA VAL A 195 2.19 -11.53 13.10
C VAL A 195 2.23 -11.05 11.66
N TYR A 196 1.04 -10.74 11.17
CA TYR A 196 0.84 -10.06 9.91
C TYR A 196 0.01 -8.84 10.19
N THR A 197 0.18 -7.80 9.40
CA THR A 197 -0.88 -6.81 9.33
C THR A 197 -2.02 -7.26 8.45
N ILE A 198 -3.15 -6.57 8.57
CA ILE A 198 -4.34 -6.94 7.81
C ILE A 198 -4.72 -5.85 6.82
N SER A 199 -4.82 -6.26 5.57
CA SER A 199 -5.63 -5.60 4.56
C SER A 199 -6.77 -6.56 4.22
N PRO A 200 -8.02 -6.26 4.63
CA PRO A 200 -9.13 -7.19 4.50
C PRO A 200 -9.47 -7.47 3.04
N LEU A 201 -9.87 -8.72 2.78
CA LEU A 201 -10.35 -9.19 1.49
C LEU A 201 -11.86 -9.40 1.52
N VAL A 202 -12.50 -9.07 0.41
CA VAL A 202 -13.92 -9.34 0.15
C VAL A 202 -14.02 -10.57 -0.73
N LYS A 203 -14.77 -11.57 -0.26
CA LYS A 203 -15.12 -12.78 -1.01
C LYS A 203 -16.38 -12.53 -1.83
N ARG A 204 -16.34 -12.84 -3.13
CA ARG A 204 -17.50 -12.72 -4.04
C ARG A 204 -17.61 -13.94 -4.94
N GLU A 205 -18.80 -14.49 -5.08
CA GLU A 205 -19.14 -15.41 -6.16
C GLU A 205 -19.57 -14.60 -7.39
N VAL A 206 -18.96 -14.88 -8.53
CA VAL A 206 -19.10 -14.07 -9.75
C VAL A 206 -19.05 -14.91 -11.02
N HIS A 207 -19.46 -14.31 -12.13
CA HIS A 207 -19.23 -14.81 -13.49
C HIS A 207 -18.37 -13.82 -14.27
N LEU A 208 -17.41 -14.34 -15.05
CA LEU A 208 -16.56 -13.51 -15.90
C LEU A 208 -17.39 -12.90 -17.04
N MET A 209 -17.39 -11.57 -17.14
CA MET A 209 -18.04 -10.87 -18.25
C MET A 209 -17.03 -10.53 -19.35
N SER A 210 -15.91 -9.92 -18.96
CA SER A 210 -14.87 -9.52 -19.90
C SER A 210 -13.54 -9.26 -19.20
N TYR A 211 -12.46 -9.29 -19.96
CA TYR A 211 -11.17 -8.80 -19.52
C TYR A 211 -11.07 -7.28 -19.72
N LEU A 212 -10.38 -6.61 -18.80
CA LEU A 212 -10.12 -5.18 -18.84
C LEU A 212 -8.76 -4.92 -19.45
N TYR A 213 -8.74 -4.01 -20.41
CA TYR A 213 -7.53 -3.60 -21.11
C TYR A 213 -7.32 -2.11 -20.92
N LYS A 214 -6.09 -1.70 -20.62
CA LYS A 214 -5.69 -0.28 -20.68
C LYS A 214 -5.72 0.22 -22.12
N GLN A 215 -5.57 1.53 -22.28
CA GLN A 215 -5.59 2.18 -23.59
C GLN A 215 -4.39 1.78 -24.46
N ASN A 216 -3.29 1.32 -23.84
CA ASN A 216 -2.17 0.67 -24.50
C ASN A 216 -2.41 -0.82 -24.83
N HIS A 217 -3.66 -1.29 -24.75
CA HIS A 217 -4.10 -2.65 -25.07
C HIS A 217 -3.64 -3.75 -24.11
N VAL A 218 -2.98 -3.44 -23.00
CA VAL A 218 -2.50 -4.42 -22.00
C VAL A 218 -3.64 -4.86 -21.09
N CYS A 219 -3.78 -6.16 -20.85
CA CYS A 219 -4.77 -6.69 -19.90
C CYS A 219 -4.31 -6.43 -18.46
N ILE A 220 -5.16 -5.74 -17.69
CA ILE A 220 -4.85 -5.29 -16.32
C ILE A 220 -5.92 -5.70 -15.29
N GLY A 221 -6.92 -6.46 -15.71
CA GLY A 221 -8.04 -6.79 -14.83
C GLY A 221 -9.15 -7.54 -15.55
N ALA A 222 -10.25 -7.70 -14.84
CA ALA A 222 -11.47 -8.29 -15.37
C ALA A 222 -12.72 -7.60 -14.79
N LYS A 223 -13.78 -7.60 -15.60
CA LYS A 223 -15.12 -7.24 -15.20
C LYS A 223 -15.89 -8.53 -14.93
N PHE A 224 -16.53 -8.57 -13.77
CA PHE A 224 -17.29 -9.69 -13.28
C PHE A 224 -18.74 -9.28 -13.02
N LEU A 225 -19.66 -10.22 -13.14
CA LEU A 225 -21.07 -10.07 -12.77
C LEU A 225 -21.33 -10.84 -11.46
N THR A 226 -21.80 -10.12 -10.45
CA THR A 226 -22.38 -10.70 -9.22
C THR A 226 -23.90 -10.83 -9.40
N ARG A 227 -24.63 -11.29 -8.38
CA ARG A 227 -26.11 -11.31 -8.40
C ARG A 227 -26.72 -9.92 -8.53
N ASP A 228 -26.07 -8.90 -7.96
CA ASP A 228 -26.67 -7.58 -7.76
C ASP A 228 -26.06 -6.51 -8.68
N GLU A 229 -24.79 -6.68 -9.07
CA GLU A 229 -24.03 -5.66 -9.79
C GLU A 229 -22.85 -6.23 -10.60
N SER A 230 -22.34 -5.43 -11.53
CA SER A 230 -21.04 -5.72 -12.14
C SER A 230 -19.91 -5.07 -11.36
N ILE A 231 -18.87 -5.83 -11.06
CA ILE A 231 -17.67 -5.33 -10.37
C ILE A 231 -16.45 -5.41 -11.29
N ILE A 232 -15.50 -4.51 -11.06
CA ILE A 232 -14.22 -4.46 -11.76
C ILE A 232 -13.14 -4.77 -10.73
N VAL A 233 -12.23 -5.68 -11.07
CA VAL A 233 -11.04 -5.96 -10.24
C VAL A 233 -9.80 -5.94 -11.11
N SER A 234 -8.67 -5.59 -10.50
CA SER A 234 -7.39 -5.45 -11.19
C SER A 234 -6.44 -6.56 -10.78
N PHE A 235 -5.55 -6.95 -11.68
CA PHE A 235 -4.48 -7.91 -11.41
C PHE A 235 -3.22 -7.54 -12.18
N PRO A 236 -2.02 -7.96 -11.74
CA PRO A 236 -0.77 -7.66 -12.43
C PRO A 236 -0.82 -8.11 -13.90
N SER A 237 -0.44 -7.25 -14.83
CA SER A 237 -0.50 -7.55 -16.27
C SER A 237 0.29 -8.81 -16.64
N ASP A 238 1.43 -9.05 -15.98
CA ASP A 238 2.27 -10.24 -16.16
C ASP A 238 1.66 -11.53 -15.59
N LYS A 239 0.50 -11.44 -14.94
CA LYS A 239 -0.33 -12.57 -14.49
C LYS A 239 -1.57 -12.80 -15.35
N ALA A 240 -1.81 -11.97 -16.36
CA ALA A 240 -3.02 -12.05 -17.19
C ALA A 240 -3.20 -13.41 -17.88
N LYS A 241 -2.12 -14.01 -18.40
CA LYS A 241 -2.17 -15.33 -19.05
C LYS A 241 -2.56 -16.44 -18.07
N GLU A 242 -1.88 -16.52 -16.94
CA GLU A 242 -2.15 -17.50 -15.88
C GLU A 242 -3.61 -17.40 -15.41
N ILE A 243 -4.09 -16.18 -15.17
CA ILE A 243 -5.48 -15.92 -14.75
C ILE A 243 -6.47 -16.34 -15.84
N LYS A 244 -6.19 -16.00 -17.11
CA LYS A 244 -7.08 -16.35 -18.22
C LYS A 244 -7.15 -17.85 -18.48
N GLU A 245 -6.05 -18.56 -18.29
CA GLU A 245 -6.00 -20.02 -18.40
C GLU A 245 -6.70 -20.70 -17.22
N PHE A 246 -6.67 -20.08 -16.03
CA PHE A 246 -7.33 -20.59 -14.82
C PHE A 246 -8.85 -20.44 -14.87
N ILE A 247 -9.37 -19.30 -15.31
CA ILE A 247 -10.82 -19.02 -15.31
C ILE A 247 -11.49 -19.63 -16.55
N ARG A 248 -12.38 -20.60 -16.32
CA ARG A 248 -13.38 -21.05 -17.31
C ARG A 248 -14.58 -20.09 -17.32
N PRO A 249 -14.82 -19.33 -18.42
CA PRO A 249 -15.84 -18.28 -18.44
C PRO A 249 -17.28 -18.76 -18.21
N GLU A 250 -17.57 -20.02 -18.55
CA GLU A 250 -18.89 -20.64 -18.45
C GLU A 250 -19.24 -21.11 -17.02
N LEU A 251 -18.29 -21.09 -16.09
CA LEU A 251 -18.48 -21.53 -14.72
C LEU A 251 -18.43 -20.36 -13.74
N PRO A 252 -19.20 -20.41 -12.63
CA PRO A 252 -19.04 -19.47 -11.54
C PRO A 252 -17.63 -19.58 -10.95
N VAL A 253 -17.14 -18.46 -10.44
CA VAL A 253 -15.83 -18.36 -9.79
C VAL A 253 -15.97 -17.55 -8.51
N ILE A 254 -15.24 -17.94 -7.48
CA ILE A 254 -15.10 -17.14 -6.26
C ILE A 254 -13.82 -16.32 -6.40
N ILE A 255 -13.92 -15.01 -6.24
CA ILE A 255 -12.75 -14.14 -6.19
C ILE A 255 -12.61 -13.53 -4.79
N TYR A 256 -11.36 -13.26 -4.43
CA TYR A 256 -11.01 -12.46 -3.27
C TYR A 256 -10.27 -11.21 -3.74
N HIS A 257 -10.81 -10.05 -3.42
CA HIS A 257 -10.22 -8.76 -3.79
C HIS A 257 -10.14 -7.83 -2.58
N GLY A 258 -9.26 -6.82 -2.64
CA GLY A 258 -9.12 -5.83 -1.59
C GLY A 258 -10.45 -5.13 -1.26
N ALA A 259 -10.70 -4.87 0.01
CA ALA A 259 -11.92 -4.17 0.46
C ALA A 259 -11.92 -2.67 0.14
N HIS A 260 -10.76 -2.10 -0.19
CA HIS A 260 -10.63 -0.69 -0.52
C HIS A 260 -11.06 -0.44 -1.97
N ASN A 261 -12.15 0.29 -2.15
CA ASN A 261 -12.51 0.83 -3.45
C ASN A 261 -11.92 2.24 -3.58
N MET A 262 -10.95 2.44 -4.46
CA MET A 262 -10.44 3.77 -4.76
C MET A 262 -11.37 4.41 -5.80
N GLU A 263 -12.38 5.14 -5.32
CA GLU A 263 -13.28 5.90 -6.20
C GLU A 263 -12.47 6.82 -7.14
N GLY A 264 -12.80 6.79 -8.43
CA GLY A 264 -12.21 7.66 -9.45
C GLY A 264 -10.98 7.12 -10.18
N LEU A 265 -10.47 5.92 -9.83
CA LEU A 265 -9.44 5.25 -10.62
C LEU A 265 -10.06 4.31 -11.66
N LEU A 266 -9.40 4.19 -12.83
CA LEU A 266 -9.74 3.23 -13.89
C LEU A 266 -9.55 1.78 -13.42
N GLU A 267 -8.71 1.58 -12.42
CA GLU A 267 -8.34 0.28 -11.87
C GLU A 267 -9.23 -0.02 -10.66
N GLY A 268 -9.91 -1.16 -10.70
CA GLY A 268 -10.66 -1.67 -9.55
C GLY A 268 -9.74 -2.21 -8.44
N PRO A 269 -10.29 -2.63 -7.30
CA PRO A 269 -9.53 -3.25 -6.22
C PRO A 269 -8.64 -4.40 -6.71
N GLU A 270 -7.50 -4.58 -6.06
CA GLU A 270 -6.55 -5.66 -6.35
C GLU A 270 -7.22 -7.02 -6.09
N MET A 271 -7.13 -7.91 -7.06
CA MET A 271 -7.50 -9.32 -6.91
C MET A 271 -6.32 -10.09 -6.30
N HIS A 272 -6.59 -10.92 -5.31
CA HIS A 272 -5.56 -11.65 -4.56
C HIS A 272 -5.72 -13.17 -4.59
N ALA A 273 -6.94 -13.66 -4.85
CA ALA A 273 -7.16 -15.08 -5.09
C ALA A 273 -8.38 -15.35 -5.97
N ILE A 274 -8.35 -16.50 -6.63
CA ILE A 274 -9.41 -17.05 -7.46
C ILE A 274 -9.61 -18.50 -7.03
N ILE A 275 -10.85 -18.89 -6.77
CA ILE A 275 -11.24 -20.28 -6.53
C ILE A 275 -12.28 -20.65 -7.59
N GLN A 276 -12.02 -21.69 -8.37
CA GLN A 276 -12.98 -22.25 -9.31
C GLN A 276 -13.02 -23.76 -9.10
N GLU A 277 -14.22 -24.30 -8.87
CA GLU A 277 -14.40 -25.69 -8.44
C GLU A 277 -13.56 -26.02 -7.19
N ASN A 278 -12.53 -26.87 -7.33
CA ASN A 278 -11.65 -27.31 -6.24
C ASN A 278 -10.26 -26.67 -6.30
N ASP A 279 -9.97 -25.88 -7.34
CA ASP A 279 -8.66 -25.28 -7.55
C ASP A 279 -8.61 -23.87 -6.97
N THR A 280 -7.42 -23.47 -6.52
CA THR A 280 -7.17 -22.13 -5.99
C THR A 280 -5.91 -21.53 -6.61
N LEU A 281 -6.06 -20.36 -7.21
CA LEU A 281 -4.95 -19.52 -7.68
C LEU A 281 -4.76 -18.36 -6.70
N ILE A 282 -3.57 -18.25 -6.11
CA ILE A 282 -3.19 -17.14 -5.21
C ILE A 282 -2.21 -16.20 -5.93
N LEU A 283 -2.53 -14.90 -5.92
CA LEU A 283 -1.67 -13.87 -6.49
C LEU A 283 -0.77 -13.29 -5.40
N HIS A 284 0.47 -13.75 -5.35
CA HIS A 284 1.49 -13.30 -4.38
C HIS A 284 2.10 -11.94 -4.74
N ARG A 285 1.28 -10.92 -4.97
CA ARG A 285 1.73 -9.54 -5.16
C ARG A 285 0.78 -8.57 -4.46
N PHE A 286 1.34 -7.44 -4.05
CA PHE A 286 0.66 -6.36 -3.34
C PHE A 286 1.09 -5.03 -3.89
N ASN A 287 0.18 -4.06 -3.86
CA ASN A 287 0.48 -2.66 -4.16
C ASN A 287 1.28 -2.56 -5.46
N PHE A 288 0.76 -3.09 -6.56
CA PHE A 288 1.49 -3.12 -7.82
C PHE A 288 1.79 -1.66 -8.23
N TYR A 289 3.05 -1.25 -8.04
CA TYR A 289 3.49 0.14 -8.11
C TYR A 289 3.27 0.73 -9.52
N GLY A 290 2.55 1.85 -9.63
CA GLY A 290 2.15 2.44 -10.92
C GLY A 290 0.83 1.90 -11.48
N GLY A 291 0.18 0.98 -10.77
CA GLY A 291 -1.08 0.34 -11.14
C GLY A 291 -0.89 -1.10 -11.61
N ALA A 292 -1.97 -1.71 -12.09
CA ALA A 292 -1.98 -3.10 -12.55
C ALA A 292 -1.14 -3.37 -13.82
N ASP A 293 -0.71 -2.32 -14.53
CA ASP A 293 0.33 -2.41 -15.56
C ASP A 293 1.70 -2.27 -14.89
N VAL A 294 2.29 -3.42 -14.54
CA VAL A 294 3.52 -3.48 -13.72
C VAL A 294 4.70 -2.81 -14.41
N ALA A 295 5.79 -2.45 -13.73
CA ALA A 295 6.94 -1.81 -14.39
C ALA A 295 7.56 -2.67 -15.53
N HIS A 296 8.05 -2.05 -16.61
CA HIS A 296 8.68 -2.74 -17.76
C HIS A 296 10.12 -2.33 -17.98
N GLU A 297 10.86 -3.23 -18.61
CA GLU A 297 12.11 -2.87 -19.29
C GLU A 297 11.78 -2.30 -20.67
N HIS A 298 12.64 -1.42 -21.14
CA HIS A 298 12.49 -0.77 -22.43
C HIS A 298 13.78 -0.88 -23.23
N LYS A 299 13.65 -0.86 -24.56
CA LYS A 299 14.78 -0.76 -25.49
C LYS A 299 14.59 0.44 -26.42
N PRO A 300 15.67 1.16 -26.78
CA PRO A 300 15.58 2.24 -27.75
C PRO A 300 15.02 1.75 -29.09
N VAL A 301 14.20 2.57 -29.73
CA VAL A 301 13.62 2.30 -31.05
C VAL A 301 13.57 3.58 -31.88
N GLN A 302 13.81 3.42 -33.17
CA GLN A 302 13.49 4.40 -34.19
C GLN A 302 12.56 3.74 -35.20
N LEU A 303 11.43 4.37 -35.49
CA LEU A 303 10.46 3.87 -36.47
C LEU A 303 9.98 5.01 -37.35
N GLU A 304 9.72 4.68 -38.60
CA GLU A 304 9.06 5.56 -39.57
C GLU A 304 7.85 4.83 -40.11
N GLY A 305 6.77 5.57 -40.35
CA GLY A 305 5.55 4.95 -40.87
C GLY A 305 4.40 5.92 -41.05
N LYS A 306 3.21 5.39 -41.34
CA LYS A 306 2.00 6.20 -41.49
C LYS A 306 1.01 5.96 -40.35
N VAL A 307 0.40 7.05 -39.87
CA VAL A 307 -0.70 6.98 -38.90
C VAL A 307 -1.89 6.27 -39.54
N LYS A 308 -2.30 5.13 -38.99
CA LYS A 308 -3.46 4.35 -39.44
C LYS A 308 -4.69 4.62 -38.62
N ASP A 309 -4.53 4.79 -37.31
CA ASP A 309 -5.63 5.05 -36.40
C ASP A 309 -5.24 5.83 -35.15
N PHE A 310 -6.26 6.25 -34.41
CA PHE A 310 -6.13 6.99 -33.16
C PHE A 310 -6.79 6.24 -32.02
N VAL A 311 -6.09 6.14 -30.88
CA VAL A 311 -6.69 5.73 -29.63
C VAL A 311 -7.08 6.99 -28.86
N LYS A 312 -8.35 7.12 -28.48
CA LYS A 312 -8.89 8.33 -27.84
C LYS A 312 -9.56 8.03 -26.51
N THR A 313 -9.55 9.01 -25.61
CA THR A 313 -10.40 9.02 -24.42
C THR A 313 -11.88 9.17 -24.80
N ASN A 314 -12.79 8.89 -23.86
CA ASN A 314 -14.22 9.19 -23.99
C ASN A 314 -14.50 10.69 -24.22
N LYS A 315 -13.57 11.57 -23.83
CA LYS A 315 -13.64 13.03 -24.06
C LYS A 315 -12.98 13.46 -25.38
N GLY A 316 -12.60 12.52 -26.24
CA GLY A 316 -12.03 12.77 -27.57
C GLY A 316 -10.53 13.08 -27.62
N ARG A 317 -9.84 13.21 -26.48
CA ARG A 317 -8.37 13.43 -26.43
C ARG A 317 -7.62 12.23 -26.99
N VAL A 318 -6.57 12.45 -27.77
CA VAL A 318 -5.72 11.39 -28.31
C VAL A 318 -4.77 10.88 -27.21
N LEU A 319 -4.77 9.57 -26.98
CA LEU A 319 -3.87 8.87 -26.04
C LEU A 319 -2.72 8.17 -26.74
N GLY A 320 -2.87 7.92 -28.04
CA GLY A 320 -1.85 7.29 -28.85
C GLY A 320 -2.27 7.19 -30.32
N ILE A 321 -1.29 6.90 -31.16
CA ILE A 321 -1.48 6.64 -32.60
C ILE A 321 -1.05 5.22 -32.93
N ILE A 322 -1.77 4.62 -33.87
CA ILE A 322 -1.37 3.35 -34.49
C ILE A 322 -0.55 3.67 -35.74
N VAL A 323 0.71 3.24 -35.78
CA VAL A 323 1.60 3.44 -36.93
C VAL A 323 1.77 2.10 -37.66
N ASP A 324 1.43 2.10 -38.96
CA ASP A 324 1.50 0.95 -39.87
C ASP A 324 0.90 -0.37 -39.36
N HIS A 325 -0.10 -0.29 -38.48
CA HIS A 325 -0.74 -1.45 -37.83
C HIS A 325 0.21 -2.32 -36.98
N GLN A 326 1.43 -1.84 -36.72
CA GLN A 326 2.44 -2.58 -35.97
C GLN A 326 2.77 -1.91 -34.63
N PHE A 327 2.71 -0.59 -34.56
CA PHE A 327 3.13 0.15 -33.39
C PHE A 327 1.97 0.92 -32.78
N PHE A 328 1.86 0.85 -31.45
CA PHE A 328 1.06 1.78 -30.65
C PHE A 328 2.04 2.77 -30.03
N VAL A 329 2.00 4.01 -30.49
CA VAL A 329 2.85 5.10 -29.98
C VAL A 329 2.04 5.89 -28.98
N GLU A 330 2.50 5.89 -27.72
CA GLU A 330 1.86 6.61 -26.62
C GLU A 330 1.96 8.12 -26.82
N ILE A 331 0.87 8.84 -26.55
CA ILE A 331 0.84 10.30 -26.64
C ILE A 331 0.35 10.83 -25.30
N ASP A 332 1.26 11.43 -24.54
CA ASP A 332 0.91 12.10 -23.30
C ASP A 332 0.13 13.42 -23.56
N PRO A 333 -0.52 14.00 -22.54
CA PRO A 333 -1.29 15.23 -22.71
C PRO A 333 -0.49 16.46 -23.18
N ARG A 334 0.84 16.48 -23.02
CA ARG A 334 1.68 17.59 -23.47
C ARG A 334 2.03 17.44 -24.94
N LEU A 335 2.41 16.23 -25.36
CA LEU A 335 2.65 15.91 -26.75
C LEU A 335 1.35 16.08 -27.55
N GLU A 336 0.21 15.63 -27.02
CA GLU A 336 -1.09 15.78 -27.69
C GLU A 336 -1.42 17.24 -27.99
N LYS A 337 -1.12 18.18 -27.09
CA LYS A 337 -1.31 19.61 -27.35
C LYS A 337 -0.43 20.14 -28.48
N GLN A 338 0.77 19.58 -28.66
CA GLN A 338 1.72 20.00 -29.68
C GLN A 338 1.39 19.42 -31.06
N ILE A 339 1.09 18.12 -31.12
CA ILE A 339 0.93 17.40 -32.39
C ILE A 339 -0.52 17.08 -32.73
N GLY A 340 -1.44 17.11 -31.77
CA GLY A 340 -2.85 16.74 -31.93
C GLY A 340 -3.55 17.43 -33.11
N PRO A 341 -3.40 18.76 -33.29
CA PRO A 341 -3.97 19.46 -34.46
C PRO A 341 -3.37 19.04 -35.82
N LEU A 342 -2.16 18.48 -35.81
CA LEU A 342 -1.43 18.05 -37.01
C LEU A 342 -1.76 16.60 -37.40
N LEU A 343 -2.14 15.78 -36.42
CA LEU A 343 -2.37 14.36 -36.57
C LEU A 343 -3.58 14.05 -37.49
N LYS A 344 -3.34 13.29 -38.56
CA LYS A 344 -4.35 12.82 -39.51
C LYS A 344 -4.05 11.39 -39.95
N LYS A 345 -5.08 10.62 -40.33
CA LYS A 345 -4.85 9.29 -40.93
C LYS A 345 -4.06 9.45 -42.23
N GLY A 346 -3.11 8.54 -42.47
CA GLY A 346 -2.20 8.54 -43.61
C GLY A 346 -0.96 9.42 -43.45
N LEU A 347 -0.89 10.25 -42.40
CA LEU A 347 0.24 11.14 -42.14
C LEU A 347 1.53 10.35 -41.88
N ALA A 348 2.61 10.73 -42.56
CA ALA A 348 3.93 10.17 -42.33
C ALA A 348 4.52 10.73 -41.02
N VAL A 349 5.03 9.84 -40.19
CA VAL A 349 5.62 10.15 -38.89
C VAL A 349 6.91 9.37 -38.71
N ALA A 350 7.91 10.00 -38.09
CA ALA A 350 9.08 9.32 -37.56
C ALA A 350 9.09 9.47 -36.04
N VAL A 351 9.37 8.38 -35.32
CA VAL A 351 9.36 8.34 -33.86
C VAL A 351 10.67 7.77 -33.38
N GLU A 352 11.33 8.49 -32.47
CA GLU A 352 12.45 8.02 -31.67
C GLU A 352 11.94 7.88 -30.24
N GLY A 353 12.22 6.77 -29.57
CA GLY A 353 11.81 6.56 -28.20
C GLY A 353 12.16 5.20 -27.65
N ASN A 354 11.33 4.72 -26.74
CA ASN A 354 11.57 3.52 -25.95
C ASN A 354 10.44 2.51 -26.17
N GLU A 355 10.76 1.39 -26.82
CA GLU A 355 9.83 0.28 -26.98
C GLU A 355 9.79 -0.56 -25.70
N ARG A 356 8.59 -0.80 -25.21
CA ARG A 356 8.33 -1.71 -24.08
C ARG A 356 8.67 -3.15 -24.46
N ILE A 357 9.44 -3.82 -23.60
CA ILE A 357 9.66 -5.26 -23.71
C ILE A 357 8.48 -5.97 -23.03
N LYS A 358 7.67 -6.67 -23.84
CA LYS A 358 6.52 -7.44 -23.35
C LYS A 358 6.99 -8.51 -22.36
N LYS A 359 6.41 -8.51 -21.16
CA LYS A 359 6.74 -9.51 -20.14
C LYS A 359 6.08 -10.85 -20.44
N SER A 360 6.71 -11.92 -19.95
CA SER A 360 6.07 -13.23 -19.90
C SER A 360 4.77 -13.14 -19.11
N GLY A 361 3.70 -13.72 -19.64
CA GLY A 361 2.38 -13.74 -19.01
C GLY A 361 1.46 -12.57 -19.39
N GLU A 362 1.95 -11.55 -20.11
CA GLU A 362 1.09 -10.45 -20.56
C GLU A 362 0.20 -10.81 -21.75
N ILE A 363 -1.05 -10.38 -21.70
CA ILE A 363 -2.01 -10.47 -22.80
C ILE A 363 -2.29 -9.08 -23.33
N TYR A 364 -2.12 -8.89 -24.64
CA TYR A 364 -2.54 -7.66 -25.31
C TYR A 364 -3.80 -7.94 -26.14
N SER A 365 -4.75 -7.01 -26.14
CA SER A 365 -5.94 -7.12 -27.00
C SER A 365 -5.64 -6.92 -28.49
N LYS A 366 -4.45 -6.36 -28.79
CA LYS A 366 -3.89 -6.15 -30.12
C LYS A 366 -2.40 -6.43 -30.10
N ASP A 367 -1.85 -6.98 -31.18
CA ASP A 367 -0.43 -7.36 -31.26
C ASP A 367 0.47 -6.18 -31.66
N TYR A 368 0.32 -5.06 -30.97
CA TYR A 368 1.13 -3.87 -31.21
C TYR A 368 2.40 -3.89 -30.37
N ARG A 369 3.48 -3.38 -30.96
CA ARG A 369 4.68 -2.96 -30.24
C ARG A 369 4.40 -1.60 -29.61
N ILE A 370 4.44 -1.53 -28.28
CA ILE A 370 4.14 -0.31 -27.53
C ILE A 370 5.41 0.53 -27.44
N VAL A 371 5.33 1.78 -27.88
CA VAL A 371 6.44 2.72 -27.91
C VAL A 371 6.07 3.96 -27.13
N THR A 372 6.89 4.30 -26.13
CA THR A 372 6.85 5.59 -25.45
C THR A 372 7.80 6.53 -26.19
N PRO A 373 7.30 7.56 -26.90
CA PRO A 373 8.16 8.42 -27.71
C PRO A 373 9.03 9.33 -26.83
N ASP A 374 10.23 9.65 -27.30
CA ASP A 374 11.04 10.77 -26.82
C ASP A 374 10.91 11.96 -27.79
N LYS A 375 10.91 11.65 -29.09
CA LYS A 375 10.72 12.60 -30.20
C LYS A 375 9.75 12.05 -31.23
N VAL A 376 8.95 12.96 -31.79
CA VAL A 376 8.07 12.68 -32.93
C VAL A 376 8.33 13.72 -34.01
N THR A 377 8.65 13.30 -35.23
CA THR A 377 8.83 14.17 -36.39
C THR A 377 7.64 14.00 -37.33
N ILE A 378 7.01 15.13 -37.68
CA ILE A 378 5.88 15.21 -38.60
C ILE A 378 6.22 16.28 -39.64
N GLU A 379 6.18 15.93 -40.93
CA GLU A 379 6.43 16.87 -42.04
C GLU A 379 7.76 17.65 -41.88
N GLY A 380 8.81 16.99 -41.40
CA GLY A 380 10.12 17.58 -41.17
C GLY A 380 10.26 18.42 -39.90
N LYS A 381 9.18 18.60 -39.12
CA LYS A 381 9.22 19.28 -37.82
C LYS A 381 9.26 18.27 -36.67
N THR A 382 10.29 18.36 -35.82
CA THR A 382 10.47 17.51 -34.65
C THR A 382 9.86 18.13 -33.40
N PHE A 383 9.13 17.31 -32.64
CA PHE A 383 8.52 17.63 -31.35
C PHE A 383 9.13 16.71 -30.30
N SER A 384 9.53 17.26 -29.16
CA SER A 384 10.13 16.49 -28.05
C SER A 384 9.20 16.49 -26.85
N ILE A 385 9.15 15.36 -26.14
CA ILE A 385 8.29 15.19 -24.96
C ILE A 385 8.91 15.83 -23.71
N ASN A 386 10.24 15.97 -23.70
CA ASN A 386 11.00 16.78 -22.75
C ASN A 386 12.11 17.56 -23.49
N PRO A 387 12.19 18.90 -23.43
CA PRO A 387 13.49 19.51 -23.19
C PRO A 387 13.85 19.15 -21.74
N LEU A 388 14.96 18.44 -21.52
CA LEU A 388 15.54 18.42 -20.17
C LEU A 388 15.74 19.88 -19.71
N PRO A 389 15.32 20.28 -18.49
CA PRO A 389 15.94 21.43 -17.84
C PRO A 389 17.42 21.19 -17.56
#